data_AF-A0A1W9V933-F1
#
_entry.id   AF-A0A1W9V933-F1
#
_cell.length_a   1.000
_cell.length_b   1.000
_cell.length_c   1.000
_cell.angle_alpha   90.00
_cell.angle_beta   90.00
_cell.angle_gamma   90.00
#
_symmetry.space_group_name_H-M   'P 1'
#
loop_
_entity.id
_entity.type
_entity.pdbx_description
1 polymer ?
#
loop_
_entity_poly.entity_id
_entity_poly.type
_entity_poly.pdbx_seq_one_letter_code
_entity_poly.pdbx_strand_id
1 'polypeptide(L)' 'MPIRKSHENPEVLGRYKEFLKKPGGETSHKLLHTDYTDRS' A
#
# COMPACT_ATOMS: atom_id res chain seq x y z
N MET A 1 -13.92 1.56 -18.61
CA MET A 1 -12.64 1.21 -19.30
C MET A 1 -11.70 0.60 -18.27
N PRO A 2 -11.06 -0.54 -18.53
CA PRO A 2 -10.58 -1.36 -17.43
C PRO A 2 -9.20 -0.89 -16.97
N ILE A 3 -9.16 -0.14 -15.88
CA ILE A 3 -7.97 -0.01 -15.06
C ILE A 3 -7.67 -1.43 -14.53
N ARG A 4 -6.68 -2.10 -15.10
CA ARG A 4 -6.26 -3.46 -14.70
C ARG A 4 -5.05 -3.45 -13.77
N LYS A 5 -4.31 -2.34 -13.75
CA LYS A 5 -3.08 -2.19 -12.98
C LYS A 5 -3.36 -1.33 -11.75
N SER A 6 -3.08 -1.88 -10.58
CA SER A 6 -3.29 -1.23 -9.28
C SER A 6 -2.45 0.05 -9.10
N HIS A 7 -1.29 0.15 -9.76
CA HIS A 7 -0.45 1.35 -9.75
C HIS A 7 -0.93 2.46 -10.70
N GLU A 8 -1.89 2.18 -11.59
CA GLU A 8 -2.53 3.18 -12.46
C GLU A 8 -3.86 3.68 -11.85
N ASN A 9 -4.30 3.12 -10.71
CA ASN A 9 -5.55 3.53 -10.06
C ASN A 9 -5.38 4.92 -9.40
N PRO A 10 -6.14 5.94 -9.84
CA PRO A 10 -6.04 7.30 -9.31
C PRO A 10 -6.34 7.38 -7.81
N GLU A 11 -7.22 6.53 -7.27
CA GLU A 11 -7.52 6.49 -5.84
C GLU A 11 -6.34 5.97 -5.01
N VAL A 12 -5.63 4.96 -5.54
CA VAL A 12 -4.43 4.41 -4.91
C VAL A 12 -3.32 5.45 -4.92
N LEU A 13 -3.10 6.09 -6.06
CA LEU A 13 -2.10 7.16 -6.20
C LEU A 13 -2.42 8.36 -5.28
N GLY A 14 -3.68 8.75 -5.14
CA GLY A 14 -4.12 9.81 -4.22
C GLY A 14 -3.79 9.47 -2.76
N ARG A 15 -4.18 8.28 -2.31
CA ARG A 15 -3.84 7.78 -0.96
C ARG A 15 -2.35 7.73 -0.70
N TYR A 16 -1.56 7.33 -1.70
CA TYR A 16 -0.11 7.31 -1.58
C TYR A 16 0.49 8.71 -1.49
N LYS A 17 -0.07 9.72 -2.15
CA LYS A 17 0.44 11.09 -2.07
C LYS A 17 0.04 11.80 -0.76
N GLU A 18 -1.19 11.61 -0.32
CA GLU A 18 -1.74 12.34 0.83
C GLU A 18 -1.36 11.70 2.18
N PHE A 19 -1.31 10.36 2.24
CA PHE A 19 -1.22 9.64 3.50
C PHE A 19 0.03 8.76 3.62
N LEU A 20 0.26 7.87 2.65
CA LEU A 20 1.34 6.88 2.76
C LEU A 20 2.73 7.46 2.39
N LYS A 21 2.76 8.56 1.64
CA LYS A 21 3.92 9.27 1.04
C LYS A 21 4.80 8.41 0.13
N LYS A 22 5.32 7.28 0.62
CA LYS A 22 6.17 6.34 -0.12
C LYS A 22 5.75 4.87 0.11
N PRO A 23 5.81 4.03 -0.95
CA PRO A 23 5.68 2.59 -0.79
C PRO A 23 6.80 2.06 0.11
N GLY A 24 6.46 1.15 1.03
CA GLY A 24 7.42 0.61 2.00
C GLY A 24 7.89 1.61 3.07
N GLY A 25 7.23 2.76 3.21
CA GLY A 25 7.46 3.66 4.35
C GLY A 25 6.95 3.10 5.67
N GLU A 26 7.36 3.72 6.78
CA GLU A 26 6.99 3.29 8.13
C GLU A 26 5.47 3.31 8.39
N THR A 27 4.78 4.31 7.84
CA THR A 27 3.30 4.37 7.83
C THR A 27 2.68 3.23 7.02
N SER A 28 3.24 2.92 5.86
CA SER A 28 2.81 1.76 5.05
C SER A 28 3.05 0.46 5.81
N HIS A 29 4.23 0.26 6.40
CA HIS A 29 4.56 -0.94 7.18
C HIS A 29 3.62 -1.13 8.37
N LYS A 30 3.25 -0.03 9.05
CA LYS A 30 2.36 -0.09 10.21
C LYS A 30 0.88 -0.38 9.86
N LEU A 31 0.40 0.08 8.71
CA LEU A 31 -1.02 -0.07 8.31
C LEU A 31 -1.30 -1.18 7.31
N LEU A 32 -0.34 -1.51 6.44
CA LEU A 32 -0.53 -2.39 5.28
C LEU A 32 0.33 -3.66 5.33
N HIS A 33 1.28 -3.77 6.27
CA HIS A 33 2.10 -4.96 6.45
C HIS A 33 1.78 -5.63 7.78
N THR A 34 1.97 -6.95 7.82
CA THR A 34 1.77 -7.78 9.02
C THR A 34 2.90 -8.79 9.10
N ASP A 35 3.32 -9.15 10.31
CA ASP A 35 4.32 -10.18 10.51
C ASP A 35 3.67 -11.57 10.61
N TYR A 36 4.35 -12.57 10.06
CA TYR A 36 3.96 -13.97 10.21
C TYR A 36 4.66 -14.55 11.43
N THR A 37 3.90 -15.22 12.30
CA THR A 37 4.46 -16.00 13.41
C THR A 37 4.56 -17.45 13.01
N ASP A 38 5.78 -17.99 13.15
CA ASP A 38 6.02 -19.40 12.92
C ASP A 38 5.24 -20.24 13.95
N ARG A 39 4.59 -21.28 13.46
CA ARG A 39 3.75 -22.20 14.25
C ARG A 39 4.27 -23.63 14.23
N SER A 40 5.51 -23.83 13.77
CA SER A 40 6.17 -25.14 13.71
C SER A 40 6.64 -25.68 15.05
#